data_AF-A0A9D2S646-F1
#
_entry.id   AF-A0A9D2S646-F1
#
_cell.length_a   1.000
_cell.length_b   1.000
_cell.length_c   1.000
_cell.angle_alpha   90.00
_cell.angle_beta   90.00
_cell.angle_gamma   90.00
#
_symmetry.space_group_name_H-M   'P 1'
#
loop_
_entity.id
_entity.type
_entity.pdbx_description
1 polymer ?
#
loop_
_entity_poly.entity_id
_entity_poly.type
_entity_poly.pdbx_seq_one_letter_code
_entity_poly.pdbx_strand_id
1 'polypeptide(L)'
;MQPTLCSRCHKNIAVVFIQKMENGAAKTEGLCLKCAKELGIQPLQEMMQKMGITDEDLEGLSSEMMNAMGTPESMEGLIPSDPEEGDEEDGKTATFPFLNKLFGAQNSGEAPSGGDAPPRQNREEKNSKGERPPKRKFLENYCISLTQKAAEGKLDNIIGREEEIQRTIQILNRRQKNNPCLIGEPGVGKTAIAEGLAQRIYNKQVPYKLQDKEVYLLDLTALVAGTQFRGQFESRMKGLIEEIKKLGNIILVIDEVHNIVGAGDAEGSMNAANILKPALSRGEIQVIGATTLTEYRKHIEKDTALERRFQPVIVEEPSIEDAVKVIQGVAPYYEKYHFVSISPEMCRLAVTMSERYITDRFLPDKAIDLIDEACSDVNLHNTALAREAQVKKELEDLAKERDRMVSEANDREYKRQSSLKVNEQKQADLRRQLGKLNEEHDALAAAGDQEAGLRDNEREAAKLQKELSVLNRERVSLATESDGNQYERLAEMKSRQLQLEEELHKLELQSAPPLTAEHLARVIELWTKIPASSIQEAEYERLAKLEDRLKEHLVGQDEAVHAVASAVRRGRVGIASKRKPVSFIFVGSTGVG
;
A
#
# COMPACT_ATOMS: atom_id res chain seq x y z
N MET A 1 41.20 -9.55 -4.81
CA MET A 1 41.76 -9.62 -6.18
C MET A 1 42.10 -8.20 -6.64
N GLN A 2 43.18 -7.99 -7.40
CA GLN A 2 43.51 -6.68 -7.98
C GLN A 2 42.40 -6.24 -8.97
N PRO A 3 42.07 -4.94 -9.07
CA PRO A 3 41.07 -4.45 -10.03
C PRO A 3 41.49 -4.79 -11.46
N THR A 4 40.62 -5.47 -12.20
CA THR A 4 40.87 -5.84 -13.60
C THR A 4 40.66 -4.62 -14.51
N LEU A 5 41.72 -4.22 -15.22
CA LEU A 5 41.64 -3.16 -16.22
C LEU A 5 40.87 -3.64 -17.46
N CYS A 6 40.20 -2.69 -18.13
CA CYS A 6 39.48 -2.91 -19.38
C CYS A 6 40.38 -3.63 -20.40
N SER A 7 39.90 -4.76 -20.92
CA SER A 7 40.60 -5.59 -21.90
C SER A 7 40.82 -4.87 -23.25
N ARG A 8 40.12 -3.76 -23.50
CA ARG A 8 40.21 -2.99 -24.75
C ARG A 8 41.09 -1.75 -24.65
N CYS A 9 40.96 -0.94 -23.60
CA CYS A 9 41.72 0.30 -23.45
C CYS A 9 42.86 0.23 -22.44
N HIS A 10 42.89 -0.80 -21.57
CA HIS A 10 43.85 -1.01 -20.49
C HIS A 10 44.10 0.19 -19.55
N LYS A 11 43.26 1.23 -19.61
CA LYS A 11 43.41 2.47 -18.85
C LYS A 11 42.36 2.61 -17.74
N ASN A 12 41.13 2.17 -18.01
CA ASN A 12 39.99 2.32 -17.10
C ASN A 12 39.59 0.96 -16.51
N ILE A 13 39.02 0.96 -15.32
CA ILE A 13 38.54 -0.25 -14.65
C ILE A 13 37.41 -0.91 -15.47
N ALA A 14 37.44 -2.24 -15.60
CA ALA A 14 36.37 -3.00 -16.24
C ALA A 14 35.14 -3.05 -15.33
N VAL A 15 33.97 -2.67 -15.86
CA VAL A 15 32.70 -2.63 -15.13
C VAL A 15 31.61 -3.47 -15.81
N VAL A 16 31.79 -3.77 -17.09
CA VAL A 16 30.88 -4.58 -17.89
C VAL A 16 31.63 -5.83 -18.34
N PHE A 17 31.11 -7.02 -18.04
CA PHE A 17 31.72 -8.28 -18.45
C PHE A 17 30.86 -8.95 -19.50
N ILE A 18 31.46 -9.26 -20.64
CA ILE A 18 30.78 -9.94 -21.75
C ILE A 18 31.45 -11.30 -22.00
N GLN A 19 30.66 -12.31 -22.39
CA GLN A 19 31.20 -13.58 -22.85
C GLN A 19 31.29 -13.58 -24.37
N LYS A 20 32.49 -13.81 -24.89
CA LYS A 20 32.76 -13.89 -26.32
C LYS A 20 33.27 -15.29 -26.65
N MET A 21 32.67 -15.94 -27.64
CA MET A 21 33.11 -17.26 -28.10
C MET A 21 34.23 -17.11 -29.13
N GLU A 22 35.43 -17.60 -28.80
CA GLU A 22 36.55 -17.74 -29.73
C GLU A 22 37.03 -19.20 -29.71
N ASN A 23 37.14 -19.82 -30.89
CA ASN A 23 37.56 -21.22 -31.06
C ASN A 23 36.77 -22.25 -30.23
N GLY A 24 35.46 -22.03 -30.04
CA GLY A 24 34.59 -22.97 -29.31
C GLY A 24 34.70 -22.92 -27.79
N ALA A 25 35.44 -21.97 -27.22
CA ALA A 25 35.48 -21.72 -25.77
C ALA A 25 34.93 -20.32 -25.46
N ALA A 26 34.06 -20.21 -24.45
CA ALA A 26 33.54 -18.93 -23.97
C ALA A 26 34.61 -18.23 -23.12
N LYS A 27 35.10 -17.08 -23.59
CA LYS A 27 36.06 -16.25 -22.86
C LYS A 27 35.36 -14.99 -22.36
N THR A 28 35.57 -14.67 -21.08
CA THR A 28 34.96 -13.48 -20.46
C THR A 28 35.89 -12.28 -20.65
N GLU A 29 35.41 -11.25 -21.33
CA GLU A 29 36.11 -9.98 -21.55
C GLU A 29 35.51 -8.88 -20.65
N GLY A 30 36.37 -8.12 -19.97
CA GLY A 30 35.95 -7.00 -19.12
C GLY A 30 36.15 -5.67 -19.83
N LEU A 31 35.11 -4.84 -19.92
CA LEU A 31 35.10 -3.56 -20.62
C LEU A 31 34.77 -2.42 -19.65
N CYS A 32 35.39 -1.25 -19.85
CA CYS A 32 34.96 -0.02 -19.18
C CYS A 32 33.72 0.56 -19.86
N LEU A 33 32.98 1.44 -19.18
CA LEU A 33 31.74 2.04 -19.69
C LEU A 33 31.90 2.70 -21.06
N LYS A 34 33.03 3.40 -21.29
CA LYS A 34 33.34 4.01 -22.59
C LYS A 34 33.50 2.97 -23.70
N CYS A 35 34.33 1.95 -23.48
CA CYS A 35 34.56 0.88 -24.46
C CYS A 35 33.31 0.02 -24.71
N ALA A 36 32.48 -0.18 -23.69
CA ALA A 36 31.22 -0.91 -23.78
C ALA A 36 30.17 -0.13 -24.59
N LYS A 37 30.12 1.19 -24.45
CA LYS A 37 29.24 2.07 -25.26
C LYS A 37 29.66 2.09 -26.73
N GLU A 38 30.96 2.20 -27.01
CA GLU A 38 31.50 2.13 -28.38
C GLU A 38 31.23 0.79 -29.08
N LEU A 39 31.07 -0.30 -28.31
CA LEU A 39 30.71 -1.62 -28.84
C LEU A 39 29.20 -1.79 -29.08
N GLY A 40 28.39 -0.77 -28.77
CA GLY A 40 26.96 -0.79 -29.04
C GLY A 40 26.19 -1.82 -28.21
N ILE A 41 26.63 -2.10 -26.98
CA ILE A 41 25.96 -3.05 -26.08
C ILE A 41 24.58 -2.48 -25.70
N GLN A 42 23.52 -2.95 -26.36
CA GLN A 42 22.16 -2.39 -26.26
C GLN A 42 21.62 -2.22 -24.82
N PRO A 43 21.78 -3.19 -23.90
CA PRO A 43 21.33 -3.04 -22.52
C PRO A 43 21.96 -1.84 -21.80
N LEU A 44 23.20 -1.50 -22.13
CA LEU A 44 23.91 -0.36 -21.54
C LEU A 44 23.38 0.97 -22.10
N GLN A 45 23.09 1.03 -23.40
CA GLN A 45 22.53 2.23 -24.04
C GLN A 45 21.14 2.56 -23.48
N GLU A 46 20.28 1.56 -23.30
CA GLU A 46 18.97 1.73 -22.67
C GLU A 46 19.06 2.18 -21.21
N MET A 47 20.04 1.65 -20.45
CA MET A 47 20.28 2.06 -19.06
C MET A 47 20.75 3.52 -18.98
N MET A 48 21.68 3.93 -19.85
CA MET A 48 22.16 5.31 -19.90
C MET A 48 21.06 6.28 -20.28
N GLN A 49 20.19 5.91 -21.22
CA GLN A 49 19.06 6.74 -21.65
C GLN A 49 17.99 6.86 -20.54
N LYS A 50 17.73 5.79 -19.78
CA LYS A 50 16.82 5.82 -18.61
C LYS A 50 17.37 6.63 -17.44
N MET A 51 18.68 6.64 -17.27
CA MET A 51 19.37 7.34 -16.17
C MET A 51 19.75 8.79 -16.51
N GLY A 52 19.52 9.23 -17.75
CA GLY A 52 19.80 10.61 -18.20
C GLY A 52 21.28 10.99 -18.22
N ILE A 53 22.19 10.01 -18.26
CA ILE A 53 23.64 10.24 -18.17
C ILE A 53 24.14 10.73 -19.54
N THR A 54 24.73 11.94 -19.58
CA THR A 54 25.29 12.52 -20.81
C THR A 54 26.73 12.08 -21.05
N ASP A 55 27.27 12.37 -22.24
CA ASP A 55 28.61 11.94 -22.64
C ASP A 55 29.72 12.61 -21.82
N GLU A 56 29.46 13.84 -21.33
CA GLU A 56 30.34 14.58 -20.44
C GLU A 56 30.35 13.97 -19.02
N ASP A 57 29.19 13.51 -18.53
CA ASP A 57 29.06 12.85 -17.22
C ASP A 57 29.82 11.52 -17.16
N LEU A 58 29.93 10.81 -18.29
CA LEU A 58 30.66 9.54 -18.38
C LEU A 58 32.17 9.70 -18.12
N GLU A 59 32.73 10.87 -18.49
CA GLU A 59 34.14 11.16 -18.27
C GLU A 59 34.42 11.45 -16.79
N GLY A 60 33.53 12.22 -16.15
CA GLY A 60 33.52 12.48 -14.72
C GLY A 60 33.41 11.19 -13.89
N LEU A 61 32.40 10.36 -14.17
CA LEU A 61 32.18 9.09 -13.46
C LEU A 61 33.37 8.13 -13.55
N SER A 62 34.01 8.05 -14.73
CA SER A 62 35.16 7.15 -14.92
C SER A 62 36.41 7.59 -14.15
N SER A 63 36.57 8.90 -13.91
CA SER A 63 37.71 9.47 -13.19
C SER A 63 37.47 9.50 -11.68
N GLU A 64 36.26 9.83 -11.23
CA GLU A 64 35.85 9.75 -9.83
C GLU A 64 35.91 8.30 -9.29
N MET A 65 35.50 7.33 -10.11
CA MET A 65 35.51 5.91 -9.72
C MET A 65 36.94 5.33 -9.57
N MET A 66 37.92 5.85 -10.33
CA MET A 66 39.34 5.51 -10.11
C MET A 66 39.90 6.11 -8.82
N ASN A 67 39.46 7.32 -8.45
CA ASN A 67 39.88 7.97 -7.21
C ASN A 67 39.23 7.34 -5.96
N ALA A 68 37.96 6.93 -6.05
CA ALA A 68 37.20 6.36 -4.94
C ALA A 68 37.65 4.95 -4.50
N MET A 69 38.34 4.19 -5.37
CA MET A 69 38.81 2.83 -5.06
C MET A 69 40.31 2.76 -4.66
N GLY A 70 40.97 3.92 -4.49
CA GLY A 70 42.37 4.00 -4.04
C GLY A 70 42.60 3.79 -2.53
N THR A 71 41.53 3.68 -1.73
CA THR A 71 41.61 3.51 -0.28
C THR A 71 41.31 2.06 0.15
N PRO A 72 42.18 1.39 0.94
CA PRO A 72 42.07 -0.06 1.21
C PRO A 72 40.88 -0.51 2.08
N GLU A 73 40.18 0.41 2.75
CA GLU A 73 39.24 0.07 3.84
C GLU A 73 37.82 -0.34 3.40
N SER A 74 37.49 -0.32 2.09
CA SER A 74 36.14 -0.60 1.58
C SER A 74 35.96 -1.99 0.93
N MET A 75 36.93 -2.91 1.10
CA MET A 75 37.03 -4.12 0.27
C MET A 75 36.40 -5.41 0.84
N GLU A 76 35.90 -5.44 2.07
CA GLU A 76 35.62 -6.71 2.77
C GLU A 76 34.17 -7.26 2.58
N GLY A 77 33.39 -6.72 1.65
CA GLY A 77 31.97 -7.10 1.49
C GLY A 77 31.46 -7.30 0.06
N LEU A 78 32.35 -7.49 -0.93
CA LEU A 78 31.98 -7.32 -2.36
C LEU A 78 32.34 -8.47 -3.30
N ILE A 79 32.68 -9.67 -2.82
CA ILE A 79 32.95 -10.83 -3.70
C ILE A 79 31.93 -11.96 -3.41
N PRO A 80 31.14 -12.42 -4.40
CA PRO A 80 30.39 -13.67 -4.29
C PRO A 80 31.33 -14.87 -4.37
N SER A 81 31.12 -15.88 -3.52
CA SER A 81 31.71 -17.22 -3.65
C SER A 81 31.17 -17.95 -4.89
N ASP A 82 32.00 -18.80 -5.49
CA ASP A 82 31.85 -19.50 -6.78
C ASP A 82 30.43 -20.00 -7.14
N PRO A 83 30.08 -20.06 -8.45
CA PRO A 83 28.84 -20.66 -8.91
C PRO A 83 28.96 -22.19 -8.96
N GLU A 84 28.12 -22.89 -8.20
CA GLU A 84 27.83 -24.31 -8.45
C GLU A 84 27.02 -24.46 -9.75
N GLU A 85 27.35 -25.52 -10.49
CA GLU A 85 26.82 -25.90 -11.81
C GLU A 85 25.30 -26.13 -11.79
N GLY A 86 24.57 -25.58 -12.77
CA GLY A 86 23.17 -25.96 -13.03
C GLY A 86 22.36 -24.98 -13.89
N ASP A 87 22.09 -25.44 -15.12
CA ASP A 87 21.09 -25.02 -16.11
C ASP A 87 21.37 -23.79 -17.00
N GLU A 88 21.46 -24.11 -18.30
CA GLU A 88 21.61 -23.25 -19.47
C GLU A 88 20.41 -22.29 -19.62
N GLU A 89 20.59 -21.01 -19.23
CA GLU A 89 19.81 -19.90 -19.78
C GLU A 89 20.64 -19.23 -20.89
N ASP A 90 20.32 -19.54 -22.15
CA ASP A 90 20.85 -18.82 -23.30
C ASP A 90 20.45 -17.33 -23.25
N GLY A 91 21.44 -16.44 -23.34
CA GLY A 91 21.25 -15.09 -23.87
C GLY A 91 21.12 -13.93 -22.88
N LYS A 92 21.64 -14.03 -21.65
CA LYS A 92 21.77 -12.84 -20.76
C LYS A 92 23.23 -12.59 -20.41
N THR A 93 23.76 -11.47 -20.88
CA THR A 93 25.03 -10.90 -20.43
C THR A 93 25.03 -10.79 -18.90
N ALA A 94 25.93 -11.52 -18.25
CA ALA A 94 26.04 -11.53 -16.80
C ALA A 94 26.61 -10.19 -16.29
N THR A 95 26.10 -9.75 -15.14
CA THR A 95 26.65 -8.77 -14.19
C THR A 95 26.30 -7.28 -14.35
N PHE A 96 25.34 -6.82 -13.52
CA PHE A 96 25.29 -5.45 -12.99
C PHE A 96 25.10 -5.41 -11.44
N PRO A 97 26.03 -5.95 -10.61
CA PRO A 97 25.90 -5.89 -9.15
C PRO A 97 26.42 -4.57 -8.56
N PHE A 98 27.42 -3.95 -9.20
CA PHE A 98 28.09 -2.75 -8.68
C PHE A 98 27.24 -1.48 -8.85
N LEU A 99 26.60 -1.32 -10.02
CA LEU A 99 25.79 -0.14 -10.34
C LEU A 99 24.48 -0.07 -9.54
N ASN A 100 23.81 -1.20 -9.29
CA ASN A 100 22.62 -1.23 -8.43
C ASN A 100 22.91 -0.85 -6.97
N LYS A 101 24.12 -1.10 -6.49
CA LYS A 101 24.53 -0.73 -5.12
C LYS A 101 24.91 0.74 -5.00
N LEU A 102 25.50 1.32 -6.05
CA LEU A 102 25.90 2.73 -6.07
C LEU A 102 24.68 3.66 -6.23
N PHE A 103 23.70 3.28 -7.06
CA PHE A 103 22.53 4.09 -7.38
C PHE A 103 21.27 3.76 -6.56
N GLY A 104 21.23 2.60 -5.90
CA GLY A 104 20.14 2.23 -4.97
C GLY A 104 20.11 3.03 -3.66
N ALA A 105 21.12 3.87 -3.40
CA ALA A 105 21.22 4.67 -2.18
C ALA A 105 20.64 6.10 -2.32
N GLN A 106 20.14 6.51 -3.48
CA GLN A 106 19.64 7.87 -3.72
C GLN A 106 18.10 8.00 -3.81
N ASN A 107 17.35 6.90 -3.66
CA ASN A 107 15.88 6.93 -3.70
C ASN A 107 15.27 6.46 -2.38
N SER A 108 15.56 7.20 -1.31
CA SER A 108 14.75 7.23 -0.10
C SER A 108 14.60 8.69 0.32
N GLY A 109 13.44 9.26 0.03
CA GLY A 109 13.06 10.58 0.52
C GLY A 109 13.02 10.58 2.05
N GLU A 110 13.76 11.51 2.65
CA GLU A 110 13.66 11.86 4.05
C GLU A 110 12.67 13.00 4.26
N ALA A 111 11.82 12.85 5.27
CA ALA A 111 11.38 13.92 6.16
C ALA A 111 10.94 13.27 7.51
N PRO A 112 10.90 14.01 8.64
CA PRO A 112 12.08 14.30 9.45
C PRO A 112 11.86 13.99 10.95
N SER A 113 12.92 13.86 11.74
CA SER A 113 12.96 14.39 13.12
C SER A 113 14.39 14.38 13.69
N GLY A 114 14.83 15.56 14.13
CA GLY A 114 15.99 15.75 14.99
C GLY A 114 15.58 15.98 16.44
N GLY A 115 16.53 15.85 17.37
CA GLY A 115 16.42 16.40 18.73
C GLY A 115 17.10 15.61 19.87
N ASP A 116 18.39 15.89 20.07
CA ASP A 116 19.16 16.01 21.34
C ASP A 116 19.50 14.83 22.31
N ALA A 117 20.82 14.52 22.31
CA ALA A 117 21.77 14.28 23.43
C ALA A 117 21.72 13.00 24.32
N PRO A 118 22.80 12.57 25.03
CA PRO A 118 24.27 12.76 24.91
C PRO A 118 25.02 11.37 24.79
N PRO A 119 26.38 11.25 24.85
CA PRO A 119 27.10 10.09 24.33
C PRO A 119 27.06 8.88 25.28
N ARG A 120 26.75 7.70 24.74
CA ARG A 120 26.81 6.42 25.49
C ARG A 120 28.22 5.83 25.43
N GLN A 121 28.87 5.81 26.58
CA GLN A 121 29.87 4.81 26.93
C GLN A 121 29.29 3.40 26.92
N ASN A 122 30.12 2.45 26.47
CA ASN A 122 30.15 1.02 26.78
C ASN A 122 28.81 0.29 26.96
N ARG A 123 28.46 -0.54 25.97
CA ARG A 123 27.75 -1.79 26.22
C ARG A 123 28.15 -2.86 25.22
N GLU A 124 29.06 -3.70 25.71
CA GLU A 124 29.10 -5.16 25.59
C GLU A 124 28.41 -5.79 24.37
N GLU A 125 29.26 -6.46 23.60
CA GLU A 125 28.95 -7.51 22.64
C GLU A 125 27.89 -8.49 23.17
N LYS A 126 26.82 -8.67 22.39
CA LYS A 126 26.10 -9.95 22.36
C LYS A 126 25.82 -10.36 20.92
N ASN A 127 26.70 -11.25 20.46
CA ASN A 127 26.51 -12.15 19.34
C ASN A 127 25.19 -12.91 19.50
N SER A 128 24.25 -12.72 18.58
CA SER A 128 23.27 -13.75 18.23
C SER A 128 23.13 -13.81 16.71
N LYS A 129 23.92 -14.70 16.10
CA LYS A 129 23.67 -15.21 14.74
C LYS A 129 22.32 -15.91 14.74
N GLY A 130 21.26 -15.19 14.35
CA GLY A 130 20.02 -15.80 13.90
C GLY A 130 20.16 -16.17 12.43
N GLU A 131 20.09 -17.46 12.12
CA GLU A 131 19.96 -17.95 10.75
C GLU A 131 18.75 -17.27 10.09
N ARG A 132 18.96 -16.65 8.92
CA ARG A 132 17.86 -16.09 8.13
C ARG A 132 16.99 -17.25 7.62
N PRO A 133 15.66 -17.18 7.75
CA PRO A 133 14.78 -18.23 7.25
C PRO A 133 14.93 -18.39 5.73
N PRO A 134 14.71 -19.62 5.21
CA PRO A 134 14.81 -19.90 3.78
C PRO A 134 13.85 -19.00 2.99
N LYS A 135 14.32 -18.40 1.89
CA LYS A 135 13.53 -17.48 1.06
C LYS A 135 12.27 -18.18 0.51
N ARG A 136 11.09 -17.70 0.90
CA ARG A 136 9.77 -18.28 0.57
C ARG A 136 9.20 -17.64 -0.70
N LYS A 137 9.66 -18.08 -1.88
CA LYS A 137 9.37 -17.40 -3.15
C LYS A 137 7.90 -17.50 -3.60
N PHE A 138 7.24 -18.65 -3.46
CA PHE A 138 5.86 -18.79 -3.96
C PHE A 138 4.85 -18.33 -2.92
N LEU A 139 5.08 -18.61 -1.64
CA LEU A 139 4.16 -18.21 -0.57
C LEU A 139 4.05 -16.70 -0.41
N GLU A 140 5.17 -15.96 -0.49
CA GLU A 140 5.16 -14.50 -0.36
C GLU A 140 4.50 -13.79 -1.56
N ASN A 141 4.58 -14.40 -2.75
CA ASN A 141 4.04 -13.80 -3.98
C ASN A 141 2.58 -14.15 -4.26
N TYR A 142 2.11 -15.33 -3.83
CA TYR A 142 0.79 -15.87 -4.20
C TYR A 142 -0.14 -16.13 -3.01
N CYS A 143 0.35 -15.96 -1.78
CA CYS A 143 -0.44 -16.14 -0.58
C CYS A 143 -0.29 -14.94 0.35
N ILE A 144 -1.32 -14.73 1.16
CA ILE A 144 -1.34 -13.71 2.21
C ILE A 144 -1.19 -14.42 3.55
N SER A 145 -0.17 -14.07 4.33
CA SER A 145 0.03 -14.65 5.66
C SER A 145 -0.96 -14.07 6.67
N LEU A 146 -1.96 -14.85 7.07
CA LEU A 146 -2.92 -14.47 8.11
C LEU A 146 -2.25 -14.47 9.48
N THR A 147 -1.32 -15.39 9.73
CA THR A 147 -0.55 -15.41 10.99
C THR A 147 0.35 -14.19 11.17
N GLN A 148 0.92 -13.66 10.08
CA GLN A 148 1.69 -12.42 10.14
C GLN A 148 0.78 -11.20 10.37
N LYS A 149 -0.36 -11.13 9.66
CA LYS A 149 -1.37 -10.08 9.92
C LYS A 149 -1.87 -10.10 11.36
N ALA A 150 -2.03 -11.29 11.95
CA ALA A 150 -2.38 -11.46 13.36
C ALA A 150 -1.28 -10.89 14.28
N ALA A 151 -0.01 -11.18 13.99
CA ALA A 151 1.13 -10.68 14.75
C ALA A 151 1.28 -9.16 14.67
N GLU A 152 0.95 -8.57 13.53
CA GLU A 152 0.95 -7.13 13.30
C GLU A 152 -0.30 -6.41 13.87
N GLY A 153 -1.27 -7.15 14.40
CA GLY A 153 -2.51 -6.58 14.93
C GLY A 153 -3.43 -5.99 13.85
N LYS A 154 -3.30 -6.44 12.61
CA LYS A 154 -4.07 -5.95 11.44
C LYS A 154 -5.32 -6.76 11.14
N LEU A 155 -5.58 -7.83 11.90
CA LEU A 155 -6.81 -8.62 11.77
C LEU A 155 -7.87 -8.06 12.71
N ASP A 156 -9.12 -8.04 12.23
CA ASP A 156 -10.25 -7.60 13.02
C ASP A 156 -10.54 -8.54 14.19
N ASN A 157 -11.13 -8.00 15.25
CA ASN A 157 -11.56 -8.81 16.38
C ASN A 157 -12.76 -9.66 15.98
N ILE A 158 -12.61 -10.97 16.08
CA ILE A 158 -13.67 -11.90 15.69
C ILE A 158 -14.60 -12.13 16.87
N ILE A 159 -15.90 -12.00 16.61
CA ILE A 159 -16.95 -12.02 17.63
C ILE A 159 -17.95 -13.11 17.28
N GLY A 160 -18.26 -14.00 18.23
CA GLY A 160 -19.39 -14.93 18.14
C GLY A 160 -19.18 -16.11 17.19
N ARG A 161 -17.92 -16.51 16.93
CA ARG A 161 -17.55 -17.67 16.08
C ARG A 161 -16.68 -18.69 16.82
N GLU A 162 -16.76 -18.70 18.15
CA GLU A 162 -15.86 -19.51 18.99
C GLU A 162 -16.06 -21.00 18.80
N GLU A 163 -17.30 -21.45 18.57
CA GLU A 163 -17.62 -22.86 18.35
C GLU A 163 -17.07 -23.37 17.03
N GLU A 164 -17.22 -22.60 15.94
CA GLU A 164 -16.72 -22.95 14.62
C GLU A 164 -15.20 -22.93 14.57
N ILE A 165 -14.56 -21.96 15.22
CA ILE A 165 -13.09 -21.93 15.36
C ILE A 165 -12.61 -23.14 16.16
N GLN A 166 -13.26 -23.46 17.28
CA GLN A 166 -12.92 -24.62 18.10
C GLN A 166 -13.10 -25.93 17.33
N ARG A 167 -14.18 -26.03 16.54
CA ARG A 167 -14.45 -27.17 15.66
C ARG A 167 -13.37 -27.31 14.58
N THR A 168 -12.94 -26.20 13.99
CA THR A 168 -11.86 -26.16 12.99
C THR A 168 -10.54 -26.65 13.59
N ILE A 169 -10.18 -26.18 14.79
CA ILE A 169 -9.00 -26.65 15.56
C ILE A 169 -9.10 -28.15 15.83
N GLN A 170 -10.27 -28.62 16.28
CA GLN A 170 -10.52 -30.03 16.56
C GLN A 170 -10.27 -30.90 15.32
N ILE A 171 -10.75 -30.46 14.16
CA ILE A 171 -10.60 -31.17 12.88
C ILE A 171 -9.13 -31.20 12.45
N LEU A 172 -8.43 -30.07 12.49
CA LEU A 172 -7.02 -29.97 12.10
C LEU A 172 -6.10 -30.88 12.93
N ASN A 173 -6.49 -31.18 14.18
CA ASN A 173 -5.75 -32.06 15.09
C ASN A 173 -6.05 -33.57 14.89
N ARG A 174 -6.99 -33.94 14.00
CA ARG A 174 -7.33 -35.35 13.73
C ARG A 174 -6.23 -36.04 12.90
N ARG A 175 -6.16 -37.37 13.01
CA ARG A 175 -5.29 -38.22 12.17
C ARG A 175 -5.83 -38.44 10.75
N GLN A 176 -7.15 -38.51 10.61
CA GLN A 176 -7.86 -38.70 9.33
C GLN A 176 -9.02 -37.69 9.26
N LYS A 177 -9.41 -37.30 8.04
CA LYS A 177 -10.37 -36.22 7.80
C LYS A 177 -9.97 -34.94 8.54
N ASN A 178 -8.72 -34.53 8.36
CA ASN A 178 -8.08 -33.44 9.08
C ASN A 178 -8.07 -32.11 8.31
N ASN A 179 -8.77 -32.03 7.18
CA ASN A 179 -9.00 -30.79 6.44
C ASN A 179 -10.43 -30.30 6.73
N PRO A 180 -10.63 -29.20 7.46
CA PRO A 180 -11.95 -28.62 7.65
C PRO A 180 -12.45 -27.98 6.34
N CYS A 181 -13.72 -28.18 6.03
CA CYS A 181 -14.41 -27.46 4.96
C CYS A 181 -15.51 -26.61 5.56
N LEU A 182 -15.34 -25.29 5.53
CA LEU A 182 -16.30 -24.30 5.98
C LEU A 182 -17.41 -24.18 4.92
N ILE A 183 -18.62 -24.59 5.28
CA ILE A 183 -19.78 -24.63 4.39
C ILE A 183 -20.79 -23.62 4.90
N GLY A 184 -21.10 -22.63 4.07
CA GLY A 184 -22.09 -21.60 4.38
C GLY A 184 -22.32 -20.72 3.16
N GLU A 185 -23.33 -19.87 3.22
CA GLU A 185 -23.59 -18.89 2.16
C GLU A 185 -22.48 -17.82 2.11
N PRO A 186 -22.32 -17.08 1.01
CA PRO A 186 -21.42 -15.92 0.97
C PRO A 186 -21.81 -14.87 2.03
N GLY A 187 -20.82 -14.16 2.58
CA GLY A 187 -21.06 -13.09 3.55
C GLY A 187 -21.24 -13.53 5.01
N VAL A 188 -21.39 -14.82 5.34
CA VAL A 188 -21.57 -15.26 6.74
C VAL A 188 -20.29 -15.18 7.60
N GLY A 189 -19.14 -14.84 7.01
CA GLY A 189 -17.86 -14.73 7.74
C GLY A 189 -16.99 -16.00 7.74
N LYS A 190 -16.97 -16.76 6.64
CA LYS A 190 -16.10 -17.96 6.50
C LYS A 190 -14.60 -17.60 6.60
N THR A 191 -14.18 -16.53 5.93
CA THR A 191 -12.79 -16.04 5.97
C THR A 191 -12.42 -15.55 7.38
N ALA A 192 -13.36 -14.92 8.09
CA ALA A 192 -13.16 -14.50 9.48
C ALA A 192 -12.86 -15.68 10.43
N ILE A 193 -13.41 -16.87 10.19
CA ILE A 193 -13.07 -18.08 10.98
C ILE A 193 -11.60 -18.47 10.78
N ALA A 194 -11.08 -18.35 9.55
CA ALA A 194 -9.68 -18.63 9.25
C ALA A 194 -8.73 -17.60 9.88
N GLU A 195 -9.12 -16.32 9.88
CA GLU A 195 -8.41 -15.25 10.60
C GLU A 195 -8.42 -15.49 12.12
N GLY A 196 -9.52 -16.00 12.68
CA GLY A 196 -9.64 -16.30 14.11
C GLY A 196 -8.79 -17.48 14.53
N LEU A 197 -8.68 -18.48 13.65
CA LEU A 197 -7.70 -19.53 13.82
C LEU A 197 -6.27 -18.96 13.86
N ALA A 198 -5.92 -18.06 12.93
CA ALA A 198 -4.60 -17.44 12.89
C ALA A 198 -4.29 -16.63 14.16
N GLN A 199 -5.26 -15.85 14.66
CA GLN A 199 -5.16 -15.14 15.94
C GLN A 199 -4.95 -16.09 17.12
N ARG A 200 -5.71 -17.20 17.19
CA ARG A 200 -5.54 -18.20 18.27
C ARG A 200 -4.18 -18.89 18.21
N ILE A 201 -3.66 -19.18 17.02
CA ILE A 201 -2.33 -19.74 16.83
C ILE A 201 -1.27 -18.75 17.35
N TYR A 202 -1.35 -17.48 16.95
CA TYR A 202 -0.45 -16.43 17.41
C TYR A 202 -0.47 -16.28 18.94
N ASN A 203 -1.66 -16.25 19.53
CA ASN A 203 -1.86 -16.17 20.98
C ASN A 203 -1.51 -17.47 21.73
N LYS A 204 -1.04 -18.52 21.03
CA LYS A 204 -0.76 -19.86 21.57
C LYS A 204 -1.95 -20.52 22.27
N GLN A 205 -3.17 -20.13 21.90
CA GLN A 205 -4.44 -20.68 22.38
C GLN A 205 -4.89 -21.90 21.54
N VAL A 206 -3.93 -22.71 21.12
CA VAL A 206 -4.15 -23.92 20.31
C VAL A 206 -3.37 -25.10 20.88
N PRO A 207 -3.81 -26.34 20.62
CA PRO A 207 -3.07 -27.54 21.03
C PRO A 207 -1.63 -27.54 20.49
N TYR A 208 -0.72 -28.18 21.22
CA TYR A 208 0.73 -28.23 20.93
C TYR A 208 1.07 -28.47 19.45
N LYS A 209 0.36 -29.38 18.76
CA LYS A 209 0.60 -29.71 17.34
C LYS A 209 0.33 -28.57 16.35
N LEU A 210 -0.43 -27.57 16.74
CA LEU A 210 -0.82 -26.43 15.90
C LEU A 210 -0.09 -25.14 16.29
N GLN A 211 0.72 -25.14 17.35
CA GLN A 211 1.38 -23.93 17.85
C GLN A 211 2.42 -23.37 16.88
N ASP A 212 3.20 -24.25 16.24
CA ASP A 212 4.24 -23.84 15.28
C ASP A 212 3.72 -23.74 13.84
N LYS A 213 2.40 -23.82 13.65
CA LYS A 213 1.80 -23.76 12.32
C LYS A 213 1.56 -22.32 11.86
N GLU A 214 1.61 -22.13 10.55
CA GLU A 214 1.35 -20.84 9.92
C GLU A 214 0.12 -20.93 9.02
N VAL A 215 -0.71 -19.89 8.98
CA VAL A 215 -1.95 -19.87 8.21
C VAL A 215 -1.79 -18.90 7.04
N TYR A 216 -1.98 -19.40 5.83
CA TYR A 216 -1.85 -18.64 4.59
C TYR A 216 -3.14 -18.70 3.78
N LEU A 217 -3.64 -17.53 3.35
CA LEU A 217 -4.76 -17.41 2.42
C LEU A 217 -4.24 -17.43 0.99
N LEU A 218 -4.78 -18.31 0.16
CA LEU A 218 -4.43 -18.41 -1.26
C LEU A 218 -5.11 -17.29 -2.06
N ASP A 219 -4.34 -16.49 -2.78
CA ASP A 219 -4.89 -15.50 -3.71
C ASP A 219 -4.91 -16.07 -5.14
N LEU A 220 -6.11 -16.47 -5.58
CA LEU A 220 -6.32 -16.96 -6.94
C LEU A 220 -6.06 -15.88 -7.99
N THR A 221 -6.30 -14.61 -7.69
CA THR A 221 -6.10 -13.52 -8.64
C THR A 221 -4.61 -13.31 -8.93
N ALA A 222 -3.77 -13.33 -7.89
CA ALA A 222 -2.31 -13.24 -8.02
C ALA A 222 -1.72 -14.43 -8.80
N LEU A 223 -2.28 -15.63 -8.64
CA LEU A 223 -1.83 -16.82 -9.37
C LEU A 223 -2.14 -16.75 -10.87
N VAL A 224 -3.33 -16.25 -11.22
CA VAL A 224 -3.79 -16.10 -12.61
C VAL A 224 -3.11 -14.91 -13.29
N ALA A 225 -2.83 -13.84 -12.55
CA ALA A 225 -2.20 -12.63 -13.06
C ALA A 225 -0.88 -12.93 -13.77
N GLY A 226 -0.74 -12.42 -15.00
CA GLY A 226 0.46 -12.62 -15.81
C GLY A 226 0.70 -14.06 -16.27
N THR A 227 -0.33 -14.93 -16.25
CA THR A 227 -0.29 -16.21 -16.98
C THR A 227 -0.93 -16.04 -18.35
N GLN A 228 -0.20 -16.38 -19.42
CA GLN A 228 -0.74 -16.37 -20.79
C GLN A 228 -1.23 -17.75 -21.21
N PHE A 229 -0.60 -18.79 -20.65
CA PHE A 229 -0.89 -20.18 -20.96
C PHE A 229 -1.28 -20.93 -19.70
N ARG A 230 -2.27 -21.83 -19.83
CA ARG A 230 -2.74 -22.68 -18.73
C ARG A 230 -1.62 -23.45 -18.01
N GLY A 231 -0.61 -23.92 -18.74
CA GLY A 231 0.53 -24.63 -18.17
C GLY A 231 1.37 -23.79 -17.18
N GLN A 232 1.39 -22.46 -17.33
CA GLN A 232 2.10 -21.58 -16.41
C GLN A 232 1.40 -21.49 -15.05
N PHE A 233 0.07 -21.43 -15.05
CA PHE A 233 -0.73 -21.49 -13.82
C PHE A 233 -0.52 -22.82 -13.09
N GLU A 234 -0.55 -23.92 -13.83
CA GLU A 234 -0.30 -25.27 -13.29
C GLU A 234 1.11 -25.39 -12.70
N SER A 235 2.14 -24.85 -13.37
CA SER A 235 3.52 -24.82 -12.88
C SER A 235 3.66 -24.01 -11.58
N ARG A 236 3.03 -22.84 -11.49
CA ARG A 236 3.02 -22.01 -10.27
C ARG A 236 2.34 -22.74 -9.10
N MET A 237 1.19 -23.36 -9.34
CA MET A 237 0.48 -24.17 -8.33
C MET A 237 1.31 -25.36 -7.85
N LYS A 238 2.01 -26.04 -8.77
CA LYS A 238 2.90 -27.15 -8.42
C LYS A 238 4.07 -26.68 -7.56
N GLY A 239 4.70 -25.55 -7.93
CA GLY A 239 5.78 -24.94 -7.15
C GLY A 239 5.33 -24.55 -5.74
N LEU A 240 4.14 -23.96 -5.60
CA LEU A 240 3.54 -23.62 -4.32
C LEU A 240 3.32 -24.87 -3.43
N ILE A 241 2.76 -25.94 -3.98
CA ILE A 241 2.50 -27.18 -3.23
C ILE A 241 3.81 -27.85 -2.80
N GLU A 242 4.84 -27.85 -3.65
CA GLU A 242 6.16 -28.38 -3.30
C GLU A 242 6.82 -27.57 -2.18
N GLU A 243 6.67 -26.24 -2.18
CA GLU A 243 7.16 -25.36 -1.10
C GLU A 243 6.44 -25.65 0.22
N ILE A 244 5.10 -25.75 0.20
CA ILE A 244 4.28 -26.09 1.37
C ILE A 244 4.68 -27.46 1.93
N LYS A 245 4.90 -28.45 1.05
CA LYS A 245 5.30 -29.81 1.43
C LYS A 245 6.68 -29.84 2.10
N LYS A 246 7.63 -29.03 1.63
CA LYS A 246 8.98 -28.93 2.22
C LYS A 246 8.94 -28.32 3.63
N LEU A 247 8.08 -27.34 3.84
CA LEU A 247 7.96 -26.64 5.13
C LEU A 247 7.16 -27.45 6.16
N GLY A 248 6.06 -28.10 5.76
CA GLY A 248 5.28 -29.02 6.61
C GLY A 248 4.49 -28.38 7.77
N ASN A 249 4.76 -27.12 8.11
CA ASN A 249 4.08 -26.37 9.17
C ASN A 249 2.99 -25.42 8.65
N ILE A 250 2.67 -25.44 7.35
CA ILE A 250 1.69 -24.51 6.76
C ILE A 250 0.28 -25.12 6.70
N ILE A 251 -0.70 -24.29 7.02
CA ILE A 251 -2.13 -24.51 6.77
C ILE A 251 -2.55 -23.55 5.65
N LEU A 252 -3.01 -24.09 4.53
CA LEU A 252 -3.46 -23.31 3.39
C LEU A 252 -4.98 -23.09 3.46
N VAL A 253 -5.43 -21.85 3.40
CA VAL A 253 -6.83 -21.47 3.31
C VAL A 253 -7.16 -21.21 1.85
N ILE A 254 -8.17 -21.89 1.34
CA ILE A 254 -8.65 -21.76 -0.03
C ILE A 254 -10.11 -21.32 0.03
N ASP A 255 -10.34 -20.06 -0.31
CA ASP A 255 -11.69 -19.58 -0.57
C ASP A 255 -12.18 -20.17 -1.90
N GLU A 256 -13.46 -20.51 -1.93
CA GLU A 256 -14.11 -21.17 -3.07
C GLU A 256 -13.37 -22.41 -3.57
N VAL A 257 -13.07 -23.34 -2.65
CA VAL A 257 -12.29 -24.56 -2.94
C VAL A 257 -12.89 -25.40 -4.10
N HIS A 258 -14.19 -25.26 -4.36
CA HIS A 258 -14.86 -25.88 -5.50
C HIS A 258 -14.39 -25.35 -6.86
N ASN A 259 -13.92 -24.11 -6.98
CA ASN A 259 -13.39 -23.57 -8.24
C ASN A 259 -12.13 -24.31 -8.69
N ILE A 260 -11.33 -24.76 -7.71
CA ILE A 260 -10.11 -25.49 -7.99
C ILE A 260 -10.37 -26.98 -8.24
N VAL A 261 -11.39 -27.53 -7.57
CA VAL A 261 -11.71 -28.97 -7.56
C VAL A 261 -12.77 -29.35 -8.61
N GLY A 262 -13.58 -28.39 -9.04
CA GLY A 262 -14.74 -28.54 -9.92
C GLY A 262 -14.41 -29.33 -11.18
N ALA A 263 -15.11 -30.45 -11.36
CA ALA A 263 -14.86 -31.44 -12.39
C ALA A 263 -15.02 -30.89 -13.82
N GLY A 264 -13.91 -30.75 -14.52
CA GLY A 264 -13.57 -31.69 -15.60
C GLY A 264 -14.26 -31.61 -16.97
N ASP A 265 -15.36 -30.87 -17.19
CA ASP A 265 -16.12 -30.99 -18.47
C ASP A 265 -16.50 -29.66 -19.17
N ALA A 266 -16.02 -28.50 -18.71
CA ALA A 266 -16.18 -27.25 -19.46
C ALA A 266 -14.83 -26.82 -20.06
N GLU A 267 -14.78 -26.65 -21.39
CA GLU A 267 -13.61 -26.29 -22.22
C GLU A 267 -12.94 -24.92 -21.89
N GLY A 268 -13.07 -24.41 -20.67
CA GLY A 268 -12.51 -23.12 -20.26
C GLY A 268 -12.25 -22.92 -18.77
N SER A 269 -12.50 -23.91 -17.89
CA SER A 269 -12.27 -23.73 -16.46
C SER A 269 -10.80 -24.00 -16.07
N MET A 270 -10.26 -23.15 -15.20
CA MET A 270 -8.89 -23.19 -14.68
C MET A 270 -8.68 -24.39 -13.74
N ASN A 271 -8.57 -25.60 -14.29
CA ASN A 271 -8.62 -26.83 -13.48
C ASN A 271 -7.28 -27.19 -12.83
N ALA A 272 -7.01 -26.70 -11.62
CA ALA A 272 -5.90 -27.14 -10.76
C ALA A 272 -6.20 -28.43 -9.96
N ALA A 273 -7.39 -29.02 -10.15
CA ALA A 273 -7.85 -30.23 -9.48
C ALA A 273 -6.84 -31.40 -9.58
N ASN A 274 -6.23 -31.58 -10.76
CA ASN A 274 -5.29 -32.67 -11.01
C ASN A 274 -3.97 -32.55 -10.20
N ILE A 275 -3.62 -31.34 -9.77
CA ILE A 275 -2.39 -31.06 -9.01
C ILE A 275 -2.65 -31.18 -7.50
N LEU A 276 -3.80 -30.70 -7.04
CA LEU A 276 -4.15 -30.73 -5.61
C LEU A 276 -4.66 -32.09 -5.13
N LYS A 277 -5.43 -32.81 -5.95
CA LYS A 277 -5.98 -34.13 -5.57
C LYS A 277 -4.91 -35.11 -5.09
N PRO A 278 -3.75 -35.28 -5.75
CA PRO A 278 -2.69 -36.16 -5.26
C PRO A 278 -2.11 -35.72 -3.91
N ALA A 279 -1.84 -34.43 -3.72
CA ALA A 279 -1.27 -33.90 -2.47
C ALA A 279 -2.26 -34.04 -1.29
N LEU A 280 -3.54 -33.75 -1.53
CA LEU A 280 -4.62 -33.90 -0.54
C LEU A 280 -4.88 -35.36 -0.21
N SER A 281 -4.96 -36.23 -1.22
CA SER A 281 -5.19 -37.66 -1.03
C SER A 281 -4.05 -38.33 -0.26
N ARG A 282 -2.80 -37.95 -0.52
CA ARG A 282 -1.65 -38.45 0.27
C ARG A 282 -1.53 -37.83 1.67
N GLY A 283 -2.27 -36.75 1.95
CA GLY A 283 -2.21 -36.05 3.24
C GLY A 283 -0.90 -35.27 3.41
N GLU A 284 -0.27 -34.85 2.32
CA GLU A 284 1.00 -34.12 2.31
C GLU A 284 0.82 -32.64 2.70
N ILE A 285 -0.39 -32.11 2.54
CA ILE A 285 -0.75 -30.73 2.85
C ILE A 285 -2.00 -30.68 3.72
N GLN A 286 -2.11 -29.65 4.57
CA GLN A 286 -3.31 -29.36 5.34
C GLN A 286 -4.01 -28.13 4.78
N VAL A 287 -5.32 -28.24 4.58
CA VAL A 287 -6.12 -27.21 3.91
C VAL A 287 -7.40 -26.91 4.69
N ILE A 288 -7.76 -25.63 4.74
CA ILE A 288 -9.08 -25.15 5.12
C ILE A 288 -9.77 -24.69 3.83
N GLY A 289 -10.85 -25.37 3.44
CA GLY A 289 -11.60 -24.99 2.24
C GLY A 289 -12.88 -24.25 2.62
N ALA A 290 -13.22 -23.15 1.95
CA ALA A 290 -14.52 -22.51 2.08
C ALA A 290 -15.35 -22.70 0.80
N THR A 291 -16.65 -23.00 0.93
CA THR A 291 -17.56 -23.23 -0.22
C THR A 291 -19.02 -23.06 0.20
N THR A 292 -19.95 -23.03 -0.76
CA THR A 292 -21.39 -23.15 -0.46
C THR A 292 -21.81 -24.62 -0.31
N LEU A 293 -22.96 -24.86 0.32
CA LEU A 293 -23.53 -26.21 0.47
C LEU A 293 -23.81 -26.88 -0.87
N THR A 294 -24.22 -26.10 -1.87
CA THR A 294 -24.58 -26.62 -3.20
C THR A 294 -23.35 -27.14 -3.94
N GLU A 295 -22.24 -26.41 -3.90
CA GLU A 295 -20.98 -26.80 -4.51
C GLU A 295 -20.31 -27.96 -3.78
N TYR A 296 -20.35 -27.95 -2.44
CA TYR A 296 -19.82 -29.05 -1.64
C TYR A 296 -20.46 -30.38 -2.06
N ARG A 297 -21.80 -30.41 -2.16
CA ARG A 297 -22.56 -31.59 -2.61
C ARG A 297 -22.25 -31.98 -4.06
N LYS A 298 -22.03 -31.00 -4.95
CA LYS A 298 -21.78 -31.26 -6.37
C LYS A 298 -20.36 -31.75 -6.65
N HIS A 299 -19.35 -31.19 -6.00
CA HIS A 299 -17.94 -31.36 -6.39
C HIS A 299 -17.06 -32.06 -5.36
N ILE A 300 -17.38 -31.97 -4.06
CA ILE A 300 -16.52 -32.49 -2.98
C ILE A 300 -17.08 -33.80 -2.42
N GLU A 301 -18.38 -33.83 -2.11
CA GLU A 301 -19.05 -35.01 -1.53
C GLU A 301 -19.14 -36.18 -2.51
N LYS A 302 -19.27 -35.89 -3.82
CA LYS A 302 -19.27 -36.92 -4.86
C LYS A 302 -17.89 -37.50 -5.16
N ASP A 303 -16.82 -36.80 -4.80
CA ASP A 303 -15.45 -37.26 -5.05
C ASP A 303 -14.91 -38.07 -3.86
N THR A 304 -14.84 -39.39 -4.04
CA THR A 304 -14.38 -40.34 -3.01
C THR A 304 -12.98 -40.05 -2.46
N ALA A 305 -12.10 -39.37 -3.22
CA ALA A 305 -10.75 -39.03 -2.75
C ALA A 305 -10.78 -37.85 -1.78
N LEU A 306 -11.64 -36.87 -2.03
CA LEU A 306 -11.74 -35.64 -1.24
C LEU A 306 -12.65 -35.80 -0.01
N GLU A 307 -13.74 -36.55 -0.14
CA GLU A 307 -14.66 -36.87 0.97
C GLU A 307 -13.94 -37.58 2.15
N ARG A 308 -12.87 -38.33 1.85
CA ARG A 308 -12.04 -39.01 2.86
C ARG A 308 -11.00 -38.10 3.53
N ARG A 309 -10.88 -36.84 3.09
CA ARG A 309 -9.89 -35.88 3.59
C ARG A 309 -10.55 -34.65 4.20
N PHE A 310 -11.69 -34.23 3.65
CA PHE A 310 -12.46 -33.11 4.18
C PHE A 310 -13.46 -33.55 5.25
N GLN A 311 -13.65 -32.67 6.24
CA GLN A 311 -14.72 -32.77 7.22
C GLN A 311 -15.57 -31.49 7.13
N PRO A 312 -16.89 -31.60 6.90
CA PRO A 312 -17.76 -30.43 6.84
C PRO A 312 -17.88 -29.74 8.21
N VAL A 313 -17.85 -28.41 8.18
CA VAL A 313 -18.15 -27.48 9.27
C VAL A 313 -19.21 -26.52 8.74
N ILE A 314 -20.42 -26.62 9.25
CA ILE A 314 -21.53 -25.75 8.84
C ILE A 314 -21.35 -24.42 9.55
N VAL A 315 -21.34 -23.34 8.77
CA VAL A 315 -21.29 -21.96 9.24
C VAL A 315 -22.63 -21.33 8.94
N GLU A 316 -23.43 -21.16 9.97
CA GLU A 316 -24.77 -20.57 9.86
C GLU A 316 -24.70 -19.05 9.92
N GLU A 317 -25.74 -18.39 9.41
CA GLU A 317 -25.94 -16.96 9.58
C GLU A 317 -26.05 -16.62 11.08
N PRO A 318 -25.34 -15.59 11.58
CA PRO A 318 -25.39 -15.24 13.00
C PRO A 318 -26.79 -14.75 13.39
N SER A 319 -27.12 -14.91 14.67
CA SER A 319 -28.35 -14.32 15.22
C SER A 319 -28.30 -12.79 15.13
N ILE A 320 -29.46 -12.12 15.20
CA ILE A 320 -29.52 -10.65 15.24
C ILE A 320 -28.66 -10.11 16.39
N GLU A 321 -28.70 -10.74 17.57
CA GLU A 321 -27.92 -10.28 18.73
C GLU A 321 -26.41 -10.44 18.51
N ASP A 322 -25.97 -11.53 17.89
CA ASP A 322 -24.55 -11.76 17.62
C ASP A 322 -24.04 -10.89 16.48
N ALA A 323 -24.84 -10.69 15.44
CA ALA A 323 -24.57 -9.74 14.36
C ALA A 323 -24.40 -8.31 14.92
N VAL A 324 -25.22 -7.89 15.90
CA VAL A 324 -25.05 -6.58 16.54
C VAL A 324 -23.71 -6.47 17.26
N LYS A 325 -23.26 -7.52 17.95
CA LYS A 325 -21.93 -7.50 18.60
C LYS A 325 -20.81 -7.44 17.55
N VAL A 326 -20.94 -8.17 16.44
CA VAL A 326 -19.99 -8.10 15.31
C VAL A 326 -19.89 -6.67 14.80
N ILE A 327 -21.03 -6.03 14.51
CA ILE A 327 -21.06 -4.64 14.04
C ILE A 327 -20.46 -3.67 15.06
N GLN A 328 -20.74 -3.83 16.36
CA GLN A 328 -20.13 -3.02 17.41
C GLN A 328 -18.60 -3.19 17.48
N GLY A 329 -18.08 -4.38 17.15
CA GLY A 329 -16.65 -4.64 17.07
C GLY A 329 -15.96 -3.94 15.90
N VAL A 330 -16.65 -3.84 14.75
CA VAL A 330 -16.11 -3.22 13.53
C VAL A 330 -16.38 -1.71 13.47
N ALA A 331 -17.39 -1.20 14.21
CA ALA A 331 -17.75 0.22 14.22
C ALA A 331 -16.55 1.18 14.42
N PRO A 332 -15.62 0.97 15.37
CA PRO A 332 -14.48 1.87 15.57
C PRO A 332 -13.54 1.99 14.37
N TYR A 333 -13.48 0.97 13.51
CA TYR A 333 -12.71 1.02 12.27
C TYR A 333 -13.35 1.98 11.27
N TYR A 334 -14.67 1.88 11.08
CA TYR A 334 -15.42 2.76 10.19
C TYR A 334 -15.55 4.19 10.72
N GLU A 335 -15.67 4.38 12.03
CA GLU A 335 -15.66 5.70 12.66
C GLU A 335 -14.37 6.47 12.34
N LYS A 336 -13.22 5.79 12.43
CA LYS A 336 -11.91 6.38 12.10
C LYS A 336 -11.74 6.62 10.60
N TYR A 337 -12.22 5.70 9.78
CA TYR A 337 -12.07 5.79 8.33
C TYR A 337 -12.95 6.90 7.73
N HIS A 338 -14.22 6.99 8.17
CA HIS A 338 -15.19 7.96 7.66
C HIS A 338 -15.30 9.23 8.50
N PHE A 339 -14.58 9.35 9.62
CA PHE A 339 -14.68 10.48 10.55
C PHE A 339 -16.11 10.76 11.04
N VAL A 340 -16.84 9.70 11.36
CA VAL A 340 -18.23 9.76 11.88
C VAL A 340 -18.31 9.08 13.24
N SER A 341 -19.39 9.31 13.98
CA SER A 341 -19.67 8.57 15.22
C SER A 341 -20.85 7.62 15.05
N ILE A 342 -20.68 6.35 15.44
CA ILE A 342 -21.67 5.28 15.32
C ILE A 342 -22.14 4.89 16.73
N SER A 343 -23.40 5.18 17.05
CA SER A 343 -23.94 4.78 18.36
C SER A 343 -24.27 3.28 18.41
N PRO A 344 -24.26 2.64 19.60
CA PRO A 344 -24.65 1.23 19.74
C PRO A 344 -26.08 0.94 19.27
N GLU A 345 -26.97 1.93 19.36
CA GLU A 345 -28.35 1.83 18.87
C GLU A 345 -28.39 1.78 17.34
N MET A 346 -27.53 2.54 16.67
CA MET A 346 -27.39 2.53 15.22
C MET A 346 -26.87 1.19 14.70
N CYS A 347 -25.93 0.55 15.41
CA CYS A 347 -25.49 -0.81 15.10
C CYS A 347 -26.66 -1.79 15.12
N ARG A 348 -27.53 -1.70 16.14
CA ARG A 348 -28.73 -2.54 16.25
C ARG A 348 -29.74 -2.26 15.15
N LEU A 349 -29.95 -0.99 14.84
CA LEU A 349 -30.89 -0.57 13.82
C LEU A 349 -30.43 -1.05 12.43
N ALA A 350 -29.15 -0.92 12.09
CA ALA A 350 -28.59 -1.39 10.83
C ALA A 350 -28.81 -2.89 10.61
N VAL A 351 -28.52 -3.73 11.62
CA VAL A 351 -28.78 -5.18 11.55
C VAL A 351 -30.28 -5.47 11.39
N THR A 352 -31.13 -4.79 12.14
CA THR A 352 -32.58 -5.01 12.10
C THR A 352 -33.19 -4.61 10.75
N MET A 353 -32.72 -3.49 10.19
CA MET A 353 -33.20 -2.99 8.91
C MET A 353 -32.64 -3.81 7.74
N SER A 354 -31.36 -4.18 7.77
CA SER A 354 -30.78 -5.03 6.72
C SER A 354 -31.46 -6.40 6.68
N GLU A 355 -31.80 -6.98 7.84
CA GLU A 355 -32.57 -8.22 7.91
C GLU A 355 -33.99 -8.09 7.36
N ARG A 356 -34.64 -6.94 7.59
CA ARG A 356 -36.02 -6.71 7.14
C ARG A 356 -36.13 -6.42 5.64
N TYR A 357 -35.19 -5.66 5.08
CA TYR A 357 -35.31 -5.10 3.72
C TYR A 357 -34.38 -5.76 2.70
N ILE A 358 -33.28 -6.39 3.12
CA ILE A 358 -32.28 -7.00 2.24
C ILE A 358 -32.32 -8.52 2.45
N THR A 359 -33.05 -9.22 1.60
CA THR A 359 -33.35 -10.66 1.73
C THR A 359 -32.49 -11.57 0.86
N ASP A 360 -31.78 -11.01 -0.11
CA ASP A 360 -30.90 -11.70 -1.06
C ASP A 360 -29.47 -11.88 -0.53
N ARG A 361 -29.16 -11.26 0.61
CA ARG A 361 -27.86 -11.32 1.29
C ARG A 361 -28.02 -11.78 2.74
N PHE A 362 -26.93 -12.26 3.31
CA PHE A 362 -26.88 -12.83 4.66
C PHE A 362 -26.11 -11.91 5.62
N LEU A 363 -26.45 -11.97 6.91
CA LEU A 363 -25.70 -11.37 7.99
C LEU A 363 -24.35 -12.08 8.19
N PRO A 364 -23.31 -11.39 8.69
CA PRO A 364 -23.27 -9.96 9.04
C PRO A 364 -22.98 -9.02 7.85
N ASP A 365 -22.57 -9.55 6.70
CA ASP A 365 -22.10 -8.82 5.52
C ASP A 365 -23.04 -7.70 5.05
N LYS A 366 -24.34 -7.99 4.87
CA LYS A 366 -25.32 -6.95 4.48
C LYS A 366 -25.46 -5.80 5.48
N ALA A 367 -25.20 -6.04 6.77
CA ALA A 367 -25.27 -5.01 7.80
C ALA A 367 -23.98 -4.17 7.87
N ILE A 368 -22.82 -4.79 7.60
CA ILE A 368 -21.54 -4.11 7.48
C ILE A 368 -21.59 -3.12 6.32
N ASP A 369 -22.00 -3.59 5.14
CA ASP A 369 -22.10 -2.73 3.95
C ASP A 369 -23.09 -1.58 4.14
N LEU A 370 -24.22 -1.86 4.80
CA LEU A 370 -25.23 -0.82 5.06
C LEU A 370 -24.67 0.29 5.97
N ILE A 371 -23.88 -0.07 6.97
CA ILE A 371 -23.22 0.91 7.84
C ILE A 371 -22.13 1.66 7.09
N ASP A 372 -21.31 0.96 6.31
CA ASP A 372 -20.22 1.56 5.55
C ASP A 372 -20.73 2.62 4.58
N GLU A 373 -21.75 2.28 3.78
CA GLU A 373 -22.35 3.22 2.83
C GLU A 373 -23.08 4.38 3.54
N ALA A 374 -23.73 4.12 4.68
CA ALA A 374 -24.38 5.19 5.43
C ALA A 374 -23.36 6.13 6.11
N CYS A 375 -22.20 5.63 6.54
CA CYS A 375 -21.11 6.45 7.05
C CYS A 375 -20.50 7.32 5.94
N SER A 376 -20.34 6.75 4.75
CA SER A 376 -19.91 7.48 3.55
C SER A 376 -20.91 8.60 3.19
N ASP A 377 -22.22 8.33 3.24
CA ASP A 377 -23.27 9.34 3.01
C ASP A 377 -23.17 10.52 3.99
N VAL A 378 -22.94 10.24 5.28
CA VAL A 378 -22.76 11.27 6.32
C VAL A 378 -21.53 12.12 6.03
N ASN A 379 -20.39 11.50 5.70
CA ASN A 379 -19.16 12.21 5.40
C ASN A 379 -19.35 13.13 4.19
N LEU A 380 -19.94 12.62 3.10
CA LEU A 380 -20.10 13.34 1.85
C LEU A 380 -21.00 14.58 1.98
N HIS A 381 -22.02 14.53 2.84
CA HIS A 381 -22.92 15.65 3.09
C HIS A 381 -22.40 16.63 4.17
N ASN A 382 -21.32 16.31 4.89
CA ASN A 382 -20.81 17.17 5.94
C ASN A 382 -19.85 18.24 5.39
N THR A 383 -20.32 19.48 5.37
CA THR A 383 -19.53 20.64 4.92
C THR A 383 -18.34 20.96 5.83
N ALA A 384 -18.39 20.61 7.12
CA ALA A 384 -17.31 20.85 8.06
C ALA A 384 -16.09 19.97 7.79
N LEU A 385 -16.31 18.66 7.56
CA LEU A 385 -15.23 17.71 7.20
C LEU A 385 -14.61 18.08 5.85
N ALA A 386 -15.44 18.44 4.87
CA ALA A 386 -14.95 18.92 3.57
C ALA A 386 -14.07 20.18 3.72
N ARG A 387 -14.49 21.13 4.58
CA ARG A 387 -13.71 22.34 4.85
C ARG A 387 -12.41 22.03 5.59
N GLU A 388 -12.43 21.12 6.57
CA GLU A 388 -11.25 20.69 7.31
C GLU A 388 -10.18 20.11 6.37
N ALA A 389 -10.58 19.20 5.47
CA ALA A 389 -9.69 18.62 4.47
C ALA A 389 -9.12 19.68 3.51
N GLN A 390 -9.94 20.66 3.12
CA GLN A 390 -9.50 21.78 2.29
C GLN A 390 -8.47 22.65 3.01
N VAL A 391 -8.73 23.03 4.28
CA VAL A 391 -7.82 23.86 5.08
C VAL A 391 -6.48 23.16 5.31
N LYS A 392 -6.48 21.85 5.60
CA LYS A 392 -5.25 21.05 5.71
C LYS A 392 -4.42 21.09 4.42
N LYS A 393 -5.07 20.94 3.27
CA LYS A 393 -4.40 21.05 1.96
C LYS A 393 -3.87 22.46 1.70
N GLU A 394 -4.63 23.50 2.03
CA GLU A 394 -4.18 24.89 1.90
C GLU A 394 -2.95 25.16 2.80
N LEU A 395 -2.90 24.61 4.01
CA LEU A 395 -1.72 24.69 4.89
C LEU A 395 -0.51 23.96 4.31
N GLU A 396 -0.68 22.76 3.75
CA GLU A 396 0.41 22.03 3.09
C GLU A 396 0.96 22.78 1.87
N ASP A 397 0.07 23.35 1.05
CA ASP A 397 0.47 24.09 -0.14
C ASP A 397 1.19 25.38 0.24
N LEU A 398 0.72 26.09 1.28
CA LEU A 398 1.42 27.26 1.84
C LEU A 398 2.77 26.89 2.45
N ALA A 399 2.89 25.75 3.13
CA ALA A 399 4.16 25.27 3.68
C ALA A 399 5.17 24.98 2.55
N LYS A 400 4.75 24.30 1.48
CA LYS A 400 5.57 24.04 0.30
C LYS A 400 5.99 25.33 -0.40
N GLU A 401 5.07 26.29 -0.54
CA GLU A 401 5.37 27.59 -1.14
C GLU A 401 6.37 28.39 -0.29
N ARG A 402 6.22 28.37 1.04
CA ARG A 402 7.15 29.02 1.98
C ARG A 402 8.54 28.41 1.87
N ASP A 403 8.64 27.08 1.87
CA ASP A 403 9.93 26.39 1.82
C ASP A 403 10.65 26.65 0.48
N ARG A 404 9.91 26.74 -0.63
CA ARG A 404 10.45 27.18 -1.92
C ARG A 404 10.98 28.61 -1.86
N MET A 405 10.21 29.56 -1.33
CA MET A 405 10.67 30.95 -1.20
C MET A 405 11.93 31.06 -0.33
N VAL A 406 11.99 30.33 0.78
CA VAL A 406 13.18 30.31 1.65
C VAL A 406 14.38 29.72 0.93
N SER A 407 14.21 28.63 0.16
CA SER A 407 15.28 28.06 -0.65
C SER A 407 15.79 29.03 -1.72
N GLU A 408 14.88 29.69 -2.44
CA GLU A 408 15.25 30.69 -3.45
C GLU A 408 15.98 31.90 -2.85
N ALA A 409 15.56 32.34 -1.65
CA ALA A 409 16.22 33.40 -0.91
C ALA A 409 17.65 32.99 -0.50
N ASN A 410 17.81 31.79 0.05
CA ASN A 410 19.12 31.25 0.43
C ASN A 410 20.06 31.12 -0.78
N ASP A 411 19.56 30.65 -1.93
CA ASP A 411 20.35 30.52 -3.16
C ASP A 411 20.80 31.88 -3.70
N ARG A 412 19.91 32.88 -3.68
CA ARG A 412 20.24 34.26 -4.06
C ARG A 412 21.28 34.85 -3.13
N GLU A 413 21.11 34.67 -1.82
CA GLU A 413 22.06 35.16 -0.83
C GLU A 413 23.42 34.48 -0.97
N TYR A 414 23.47 33.17 -1.21
CA TYR A 414 24.71 32.44 -1.49
C TYR A 414 25.42 32.98 -2.75
N LYS A 415 24.68 33.15 -3.85
CA LYS A 415 25.21 33.75 -5.09
C LYS A 415 25.74 35.17 -4.85
N ARG A 416 25.02 35.98 -4.08
CA ARG A 416 25.42 37.34 -3.72
C ARG A 416 26.71 37.35 -2.91
N GLN A 417 26.80 36.53 -1.87
CA GLN A 417 28.01 36.40 -1.05
C GLN A 417 29.22 35.88 -1.85
N SER A 418 29.01 34.92 -2.75
CA SER A 418 30.06 34.42 -3.64
C SER A 418 30.57 35.52 -4.58
N SER A 419 29.67 36.28 -5.22
CA SER A 419 30.02 37.40 -6.11
C SER A 419 30.77 38.52 -5.37
N LEU A 420 30.37 38.82 -4.12
CA LEU A 420 31.08 39.77 -3.27
C LEU A 420 32.50 39.30 -2.95
N LYS A 421 32.70 38.03 -2.57
CA LYS A 421 34.03 37.45 -2.31
C LYS A 421 34.94 37.51 -3.55
N VAL A 422 34.41 37.18 -4.73
CA VAL A 422 35.15 37.26 -6.00
C VAL A 422 35.53 38.71 -6.33
N ASN A 423 34.61 39.66 -6.13
CA ASN A 423 34.90 41.08 -6.34
C ASN A 423 35.98 41.59 -5.36
N GLU A 424 35.91 41.21 -4.08
CA GLU A 424 36.91 41.57 -3.06
C GLU A 424 38.31 41.00 -3.36
N GLN A 425 38.39 39.75 -3.82
CA GLN A 425 39.66 39.15 -4.27
C GLN A 425 40.26 39.93 -5.44
N LYS A 426 39.47 40.22 -6.48
CA LYS A 426 39.93 41.03 -7.63
C LYS A 426 40.43 42.41 -7.20
N GLN A 427 39.73 43.07 -6.27
CA GLN A 427 40.17 44.35 -5.72
C GLN A 427 41.49 44.23 -4.97
N ALA A 428 41.69 43.18 -4.18
CA ALA A 428 42.94 42.93 -3.46
C ALA A 428 44.12 42.68 -4.42
N ASP A 429 43.90 41.91 -5.49
CA ASP A 429 44.91 41.64 -6.51
C ASP A 429 45.30 42.91 -7.29
N LEU A 430 44.32 43.70 -7.72
CA LEU A 430 44.56 44.99 -8.41
C LEU A 430 45.30 45.99 -7.50
N ARG A 431 44.96 46.03 -6.21
CA ARG A 431 45.70 46.85 -5.22
C ARG A 431 47.15 46.39 -5.07
N ARG A 432 47.41 45.09 -5.08
CA ARG A 432 48.76 44.54 -5.01
C ARG A 432 49.57 44.85 -6.27
N GLN A 433 48.96 44.75 -7.44
CA GLN A 433 49.58 45.14 -8.71
C GLN A 433 49.91 46.63 -8.73
N LEU A 434 48.98 47.49 -8.31
CA LEU A 434 49.23 48.93 -8.13
C LEU A 434 50.37 49.21 -7.15
N GLY A 435 50.45 48.47 -6.04
CA GLY A 435 51.56 48.60 -5.09
C GLY A 435 52.91 48.30 -5.73
N LYS A 436 53.02 47.19 -6.47
CA LYS A 436 54.25 46.83 -7.22
C LYS A 436 54.60 47.85 -8.29
N LEU A 437 53.63 48.29 -9.08
CA LEU A 437 53.82 49.30 -10.12
C LEU A 437 54.29 50.64 -9.53
N ASN A 438 53.75 51.02 -8.36
CA ASN A 438 54.20 52.22 -7.65
C ASN A 438 55.63 52.05 -7.11
N GLU A 439 55.98 50.90 -6.51
CA GLU A 439 57.34 50.60 -6.07
C GLU A 439 58.35 50.60 -7.24
N GLU A 440 57.98 50.03 -8.39
CA GLU A 440 58.76 50.06 -9.62
C GLU A 440 58.91 51.47 -10.18
N HIS A 441 57.83 52.26 -10.15
CA HIS A 441 57.84 53.66 -10.54
C HIS A 441 58.76 54.50 -9.63
N ASP A 442 58.70 54.31 -8.31
CA ASP A 442 59.56 54.99 -7.32
C ASP A 442 61.04 54.59 -7.50
N ALA A 443 61.32 53.31 -7.78
CA ALA A 443 62.67 52.82 -8.06
C ALA A 443 63.25 53.38 -9.38
N LEU A 444 62.43 53.46 -10.44
CA LEU A 444 62.82 54.05 -11.73
C LEU A 444 63.01 55.57 -11.62
N ALA A 445 62.19 56.25 -10.81
CA ALA A 445 62.33 57.68 -10.52
C ALA A 445 63.63 57.99 -9.76
N ALA A 446 64.06 57.11 -8.85
CA ALA A 446 65.32 57.24 -8.11
C ALA A 446 66.58 56.93 -8.97
N ALA A 447 66.44 56.12 -10.03
CA ALA A 447 67.55 55.71 -10.89
C ALA A 447 67.92 56.73 -11.99
N GLY A 448 67.06 57.72 -12.26
CA GLY A 448 67.37 58.92 -13.03
C GLY A 448 67.90 58.71 -14.44
N ASP A 449 67.12 58.14 -15.39
CA ASP A 449 67.26 58.44 -16.85
C ASP A 449 66.17 57.85 -17.79
N GLN A 450 64.97 57.48 -17.33
CA GLN A 450 63.96 56.82 -18.20
C GLN A 450 62.57 57.48 -18.15
N GLU A 451 62.38 58.63 -18.83
CA GLU A 451 61.07 59.30 -18.96
C GLU A 451 59.97 58.42 -19.60
N ALA A 452 60.33 57.51 -20.51
CA ALA A 452 59.36 56.66 -21.19
C ALA A 452 58.75 55.60 -20.25
N GLY A 453 59.57 54.93 -19.43
CA GLY A 453 59.10 53.92 -18.47
C GLY A 453 58.23 54.50 -17.36
N LEU A 454 58.52 55.74 -16.93
CA LEU A 454 57.70 56.46 -15.95
C LEU A 454 56.28 56.74 -16.47
N ARG A 455 56.13 57.20 -17.73
CA ARG A 455 54.83 57.49 -18.35
C ARG A 455 54.01 56.23 -18.64
N ASP A 456 54.68 55.13 -18.99
CA ASP A 456 54.02 53.86 -19.21
C ASP A 456 53.47 53.28 -17.89
N ASN A 457 54.24 53.35 -16.79
CA ASN A 457 53.78 52.97 -15.45
C ASN A 457 52.62 53.85 -14.96
N GLU A 458 52.66 55.17 -15.18
CA GLU A 458 51.54 56.07 -14.86
C GLU A 458 50.26 55.72 -15.64
N ARG A 459 50.42 55.36 -16.92
CA ARG A 459 49.28 54.98 -17.78
C ARG A 459 48.67 53.65 -17.36
N GLU A 460 49.50 52.68 -16.97
CA GLU A 460 49.04 51.39 -16.44
C GLU A 460 48.40 51.54 -15.05
N ALA A 461 48.99 52.36 -14.16
CA ALA A 461 48.40 52.69 -12.87
C ALA A 461 47.03 53.37 -13.02
N ALA A 462 46.88 54.31 -13.97
CA ALA A 462 45.60 54.96 -14.26
C ALA A 462 44.53 53.97 -14.78
N LYS A 463 44.92 52.97 -15.58
CA LYS A 463 44.01 51.91 -16.03
C LYS A 463 43.54 51.05 -14.86
N LEU A 464 44.46 50.58 -14.01
CA LEU A 464 44.15 49.75 -12.85
C LEU A 464 43.29 50.51 -11.81
N GLN A 465 43.55 51.80 -11.60
CA GLN A 465 42.72 52.65 -10.75
C GLN A 465 41.29 52.80 -11.28
N LYS A 466 41.13 52.95 -12.60
CA LYS A 466 39.80 53.00 -13.24
C LYS A 466 39.04 51.68 -13.04
N GLU A 467 39.71 50.55 -13.21
CA GLU A 467 39.11 49.22 -13.00
C GLU A 467 38.70 48.98 -11.53
N LEU A 468 39.52 49.42 -10.57
CA LEU A 468 39.18 49.44 -9.14
C LEU A 468 37.96 50.30 -8.81
N SER A 469 37.78 51.42 -9.51
CA SER A 469 36.60 52.28 -9.32
C SER A 469 35.31 51.61 -9.81
N VAL A 470 35.39 50.86 -10.91
CA VAL A 470 34.26 50.10 -11.46
C VAL A 470 33.88 48.96 -10.53
N LEU A 471 34.86 48.16 -10.08
CA LEU A 471 34.62 47.06 -9.15
C LEU A 471 34.09 47.54 -7.80
N ASN A 472 34.55 48.69 -7.29
CA ASN A 472 34.00 49.27 -6.07
C ASN A 472 32.53 49.68 -6.21
N ARG A 473 32.15 50.26 -7.36
CA ARG A 473 30.77 50.63 -7.63
C ARG A 473 29.87 49.39 -7.70
N GLU A 474 30.35 48.33 -8.33
CA GLU A 474 29.66 47.04 -8.41
C GLU A 474 29.48 46.38 -7.03
N ARG A 475 30.51 46.44 -6.17
CA ARG A 475 30.43 45.95 -4.78
C ARG A 475 29.37 46.70 -3.96
N VAL A 476 29.32 48.03 -4.09
CA VAL A 476 28.33 48.86 -3.38
C VAL A 476 26.91 48.56 -3.87
N SER A 477 26.70 48.35 -5.18
CA SER A 477 25.38 47.96 -5.69
C SER A 477 24.94 46.58 -5.17
N LEU A 478 25.82 45.57 -5.21
CA LEU A 478 25.52 44.22 -4.69
C LEU A 478 25.25 44.20 -3.18
N ALA A 479 25.85 45.13 -2.43
CA ALA A 479 25.63 45.26 -0.99
C ALA A 479 24.29 45.93 -0.64
N THR A 480 23.73 46.75 -1.53
CA THR A 480 22.55 47.59 -1.27
C THR A 480 21.25 47.10 -1.91
N GLU A 481 21.28 46.02 -2.70
CA GLU A 481 20.06 45.32 -3.13
C GLU A 481 19.22 44.92 -1.90
N SER A 482 18.04 45.50 -1.76
CA SER A 482 17.15 45.33 -0.60
C SER A 482 16.02 44.35 -0.90
N ASP A 483 15.91 43.30 -0.09
CA ASP A 483 14.90 42.23 -0.18
C ASP A 483 13.53 42.58 0.43
N GLY A 484 13.15 43.86 0.46
CA GLY A 484 11.95 44.34 1.17
C GLY A 484 10.65 43.60 0.81
N ASN A 485 10.44 43.30 -0.47
CA ASN A 485 9.26 42.59 -0.96
C ASN A 485 9.18 41.12 -0.51
N GLN A 486 10.31 40.49 -0.14
CA GLN A 486 10.34 39.09 0.27
C GLN A 486 9.87 38.92 1.72
N TYR A 487 10.31 39.81 2.61
CA TYR A 487 9.88 39.83 4.01
C TYR A 487 8.39 40.13 4.15
N GLU A 488 7.86 41.01 3.28
CA GLU A 488 6.43 41.32 3.22
C GLU A 488 5.60 40.08 2.84
N ARG A 489 5.96 39.36 1.76
CA ARG A 489 5.28 38.12 1.36
C ARG A 489 5.38 37.01 2.42
N LEU A 490 6.54 36.84 3.04
CA LEU A 490 6.71 35.87 4.14
C LEU A 490 5.82 36.21 5.34
N ALA A 491 5.65 37.50 5.65
CA ALA A 491 4.75 37.95 6.71
C ALA A 491 3.27 37.69 6.34
N GLU A 492 2.87 37.94 5.09
CA GLU A 492 1.52 37.64 4.59
C GLU A 492 1.22 36.13 4.66
N MET A 493 2.14 35.29 4.17
CA MET A 493 1.99 33.84 4.22
C MET A 493 1.89 33.32 5.66
N LYS A 494 2.70 33.85 6.57
CA LYS A 494 2.67 33.48 7.98
C LYS A 494 1.38 33.93 8.68
N SER A 495 0.88 35.11 8.34
CA SER A 495 -0.42 35.60 8.81
C SER A 495 -1.56 34.68 8.34
N ARG A 496 -1.56 34.31 7.05
CA ARG A 496 -2.54 33.39 6.47
C ARG A 496 -2.46 31.99 7.07
N GLN A 497 -1.24 31.50 7.34
CA GLN A 497 -1.02 30.23 8.02
C GLN A 497 -1.68 30.23 9.40
N LEU A 498 -1.46 31.27 10.21
CA LEU A 498 -2.08 31.38 11.54
C LEU A 498 -3.61 31.43 11.49
N GLN A 499 -4.18 32.12 10.50
CA GLN A 499 -5.63 32.16 10.30
C GLN A 499 -6.20 30.77 9.96
N LEU A 500 -5.56 30.05 9.06
CA LEU A 500 -5.96 28.70 8.67
C LEU A 500 -5.76 27.69 9.81
N GLU A 501 -4.69 27.82 10.60
CA GLU A 501 -4.48 27.01 11.81
C GLU A 501 -5.57 27.26 12.86
N GLU A 502 -6.00 28.50 13.05
CA GLU A 502 -7.10 28.84 13.96
C GLU A 502 -8.45 28.32 13.43
N GLU A 503 -8.70 28.42 12.12
CA GLU A 503 -9.88 27.84 11.47
C GLU A 503 -9.90 26.33 11.63
N LEU A 504 -8.75 25.67 11.39
CA LEU A 504 -8.61 24.23 11.52
C LEU A 504 -8.91 23.78 12.96
N HIS A 505 -8.34 24.46 13.95
CA HIS A 505 -8.59 24.16 15.36
C HIS A 505 -10.08 24.29 15.72
N LYS A 506 -10.79 25.29 15.17
CA LYS A 506 -12.24 25.44 15.36
C LYS A 506 -13.05 24.33 14.70
N LEU A 507 -12.61 23.82 13.55
CA LEU A 507 -13.25 22.71 12.85
C LEU A 507 -12.99 21.37 13.57
N GLU A 508 -11.77 21.13 14.06
CA GLU A 508 -11.40 19.94 14.83
C GLU A 508 -12.10 19.86 16.19
N LEU A 509 -12.48 21.01 16.77
CA LEU A 509 -13.31 21.10 17.97
C LEU A 509 -14.77 20.66 17.73
N GLN A 510 -15.22 20.59 16.47
CA GLN A 510 -16.55 20.07 16.18
C GLN A 510 -16.54 18.55 16.32
N SER A 511 -17.52 18.02 17.05
CA SER A 511 -17.69 16.58 17.20
C SER A 511 -17.96 15.92 15.84
N ALA A 512 -17.41 14.73 15.64
CA ALA A 512 -17.71 13.91 14.47
C ALA A 512 -19.23 13.79 14.28
N PRO A 513 -19.74 13.95 13.04
CA PRO A 513 -21.18 13.88 12.78
C PRO A 513 -21.72 12.49 13.17
N PRO A 514 -22.86 12.44 13.89
CA PRO A 514 -23.46 11.18 14.28
C PRO A 514 -24.21 10.52 13.12
N LEU A 515 -24.04 9.21 12.99
CA LEU A 515 -24.88 8.39 12.12
C LEU A 515 -26.30 8.37 12.70
N THR A 516 -27.31 8.61 11.86
CA THR A 516 -28.74 8.64 12.27
C THR A 516 -29.57 7.65 11.47
N ALA A 517 -30.76 7.31 11.99
CA ALA A 517 -31.70 6.38 11.35
C ALA A 517 -32.08 6.79 9.91
N GLU A 518 -32.11 8.09 9.64
CA GLU A 518 -32.39 8.63 8.30
C GLU A 518 -31.31 8.25 7.29
N HIS A 519 -30.04 8.25 7.69
CA HIS A 519 -28.93 7.84 6.83
C HIS A 519 -29.08 6.37 6.40
N LEU A 520 -29.31 5.47 7.37
CA LEU A 520 -29.55 4.05 7.07
C LEU A 520 -30.78 3.87 6.16
N ALA A 521 -31.85 4.61 6.41
CA ALA A 521 -33.06 4.54 5.62
C ALA A 521 -32.85 5.00 4.16
N ARG A 522 -32.09 6.08 3.94
CA ARG A 522 -31.76 6.57 2.59
C ARG A 522 -30.97 5.54 1.80
N VAL A 523 -29.98 4.88 2.42
CA VAL A 523 -29.20 3.82 1.76
C VAL A 523 -30.08 2.63 1.39
N ILE A 524 -30.93 2.16 2.30
CA ILE A 524 -31.87 1.07 2.00
C ILE A 524 -32.82 1.45 0.88
N GLU A 525 -33.34 2.68 0.87
CA GLU A 525 -34.19 3.18 -0.21
C GLU A 525 -33.44 3.25 -1.54
N LEU A 526 -32.17 3.62 -1.53
CA LEU A 526 -31.32 3.62 -2.72
C LEU A 526 -31.15 2.21 -3.31
N TRP A 527 -30.84 1.23 -2.47
CA TRP A 527 -30.59 -0.16 -2.85
C TRP A 527 -31.86 -0.89 -3.28
N THR A 528 -32.91 -0.79 -2.46
CA THR A 528 -34.14 -1.59 -2.62
C THR A 528 -35.22 -0.87 -3.43
N LYS A 529 -35.09 0.45 -3.63
CA LYS A 529 -36.17 1.33 -4.14
C LYS A 529 -37.43 1.34 -3.27
N ILE A 530 -37.33 0.82 -2.04
CA ILE A 530 -38.43 0.80 -1.07
C ILE A 530 -38.14 1.87 -0.02
N PRO A 531 -39.04 2.85 0.18
CA PRO A 531 -38.82 3.91 1.16
C PRO A 531 -38.77 3.33 2.57
N ALA A 532 -37.62 3.46 3.24
CA ALA A 532 -37.39 2.97 4.60
C ALA A 532 -37.53 4.06 5.67
N SER A 533 -37.64 5.33 5.25
CA SER A 533 -37.77 6.50 6.11
C SER A 533 -39.09 6.47 6.88
N SER A 534 -39.00 6.32 8.20
CA SER A 534 -40.12 6.40 9.16
C SER A 534 -41.35 5.60 8.74
N ILE A 535 -41.15 4.32 8.46
CA ILE A 535 -42.26 3.40 8.25
C ILE A 535 -43.09 3.22 9.54
N GLN A 536 -42.62 3.46 10.77
CA GLN A 536 -43.47 3.13 11.94
C GLN A 536 -44.79 3.93 12.00
N GLU A 537 -44.78 5.26 12.15
CA GLU A 537 -46.04 6.02 12.23
C GLU A 537 -46.84 5.98 10.91
N ALA A 538 -46.18 6.12 9.76
CA ALA A 538 -46.84 6.07 8.46
C ALA A 538 -47.35 4.67 8.10
N GLU A 539 -46.71 3.57 8.52
CA GLU A 539 -47.20 2.19 8.37
C GLU A 539 -48.37 1.95 9.30
N TYR A 540 -48.34 2.44 10.55
CA TYR A 540 -49.51 2.39 11.43
C TYR A 540 -50.69 3.14 10.83
N GLU A 541 -50.48 4.35 10.30
CA GLU A 541 -51.55 5.12 9.66
C GLU A 541 -52.02 4.48 8.35
N ARG A 542 -51.10 3.95 7.53
CA ARG A 542 -51.43 3.19 6.31
C ARG A 542 -52.16 1.89 6.61
N LEU A 543 -51.81 1.19 7.70
CA LEU A 543 -52.47 -0.02 8.18
C LEU A 543 -53.84 0.31 8.78
N ALA A 544 -53.97 1.44 9.47
CA ALA A 544 -55.24 1.93 9.97
C ALA A 544 -56.21 2.20 8.81
N LYS A 545 -55.74 2.87 7.75
CA LYS A 545 -56.49 3.19 6.52
C LYS A 545 -56.46 2.07 5.45
N LEU A 546 -55.97 0.88 5.78
CA LEU A 546 -55.78 -0.20 4.78
C LEU A 546 -57.11 -0.66 4.18
N GLU A 547 -58.16 -0.74 5.01
CA GLU A 547 -59.51 -1.12 4.55
C GLU A 547 -60.07 -0.09 3.58
N ASP A 548 -59.97 1.19 3.90
CA ASP A 548 -60.47 2.28 3.06
C ASP A 548 -59.76 2.31 1.70
N ARG A 549 -58.43 2.14 1.70
CA ARG A 549 -57.61 2.11 0.47
C ARG A 549 -57.91 0.89 -0.40
N LEU A 550 -58.20 -0.27 0.19
CA LEU A 550 -58.61 -1.44 -0.58
C LEU A 550 -59.97 -1.19 -1.25
N LYS A 551 -60.90 -0.51 -0.57
CA LYS A 551 -62.22 -0.15 -1.11
C LYS A 551 -62.20 0.91 -2.21
N GLU A 552 -61.11 1.68 -2.35
CA GLU A 552 -60.93 2.58 -3.51
C GLU A 552 -60.82 1.80 -4.83
N HIS A 553 -60.31 0.56 -4.77
CA HIS A 553 -60.09 -0.29 -5.94
C HIS A 553 -61.03 -1.49 -6.01
N LEU A 554 -61.55 -1.96 -4.86
CA LEU A 554 -62.47 -3.10 -4.76
C LEU A 554 -63.88 -2.61 -4.44
N VAL A 555 -64.81 -2.91 -5.33
CA VAL A 555 -66.24 -2.59 -5.13
C VAL A 555 -66.93 -3.82 -4.52
N GLY A 556 -67.39 -3.70 -3.28
CA GLY A 556 -68.01 -4.80 -2.52
C GLY A 556 -66.99 -5.63 -1.73
N GLN A 557 -67.35 -6.88 -1.39
CA GLN A 557 -66.51 -7.81 -0.61
C GLN A 557 -66.07 -7.29 0.77
N ASP A 558 -66.91 -6.47 1.43
CA ASP A 558 -66.58 -5.78 2.69
C ASP A 558 -66.06 -6.73 3.79
N GLU A 559 -66.67 -7.91 3.92
CA GLU A 559 -66.28 -8.91 4.91
C GLU A 559 -64.89 -9.51 4.61
N ALA A 560 -64.59 -9.78 3.33
CA ALA A 560 -63.29 -10.29 2.91
C ALA A 560 -62.19 -9.23 3.09
N VAL A 561 -62.46 -7.98 2.71
CA VAL A 561 -61.53 -6.84 2.90
C VAL A 561 -61.24 -6.63 4.38
N HIS A 562 -62.27 -6.63 5.24
CA HIS A 562 -62.11 -6.48 6.67
C HIS A 562 -61.31 -7.63 7.32
N ALA A 563 -61.58 -8.88 6.91
CA ALA A 563 -60.87 -10.06 7.41
C ALA A 563 -59.38 -10.03 7.02
N VAL A 564 -59.08 -9.66 5.77
CA VAL A 564 -57.70 -9.52 5.27
C VAL A 564 -56.97 -8.41 6.00
N ALA A 565 -57.55 -7.20 6.05
CA ALA A 565 -56.92 -6.05 6.70
C ALA A 565 -56.69 -6.30 8.20
N SER A 566 -57.64 -6.91 8.89
CA SER A 566 -57.51 -7.26 10.31
C SER A 566 -56.45 -8.33 10.57
N ALA A 567 -56.27 -9.30 9.67
CA ALA A 567 -55.19 -10.28 9.78
C ALA A 567 -53.81 -9.68 9.47
N VAL A 568 -53.71 -8.82 8.46
CA VAL A 568 -52.48 -8.09 8.11
C VAL A 568 -52.07 -7.16 9.26
N ARG A 569 -53.02 -6.41 9.85
CA ARG A 569 -52.77 -5.60 11.05
C ARG A 569 -52.24 -6.44 12.20
N ARG A 570 -52.91 -7.54 12.56
CA ARG A 570 -52.45 -8.43 13.65
C ARG A 570 -51.05 -9.01 13.41
N GLY A 571 -50.74 -9.38 12.16
CA GLY A 571 -49.42 -9.87 11.77
C GLY A 571 -48.33 -8.81 11.91
N ARG A 572 -48.62 -7.55 11.54
CA ARG A 572 -47.66 -6.44 11.59
C ARG A 572 -47.43 -5.86 12.99
N VAL A 573 -48.44 -5.86 13.86
CA VAL A 573 -48.31 -5.41 15.27
C VAL A 573 -47.66 -6.49 16.17
N GLY A 574 -47.32 -7.66 15.62
CA GLY A 574 -46.61 -8.70 16.38
C GLY A 574 -47.47 -9.42 17.43
N ILE A 575 -48.80 -9.28 17.37
CA ILE A 575 -49.76 -9.92 18.31
C ILE A 575 -50.00 -11.41 17.93
N ALA A 576 -49.27 -11.95 16.96
CA ALA A 576 -49.38 -13.36 16.55
C ALA A 576 -48.45 -14.28 17.37
N SER A 577 -49.00 -15.35 17.94
CA SER A 577 -48.27 -16.26 18.84
C SER A 577 -47.20 -17.14 18.17
N LYS A 578 -47.10 -17.13 16.82
CA LYS A 578 -46.11 -17.90 16.05
C LYS A 578 -45.70 -17.12 14.79
N ARG A 579 -44.41 -17.18 14.41
CA ARG A 579 -43.83 -16.71 13.13
C ARG A 579 -44.38 -17.49 11.92
N LYS A 580 -45.70 -17.53 11.73
CA LYS A 580 -46.34 -18.11 10.54
C LYS A 580 -46.70 -16.97 9.59
N PRO A 581 -46.49 -17.14 8.27
CA PRO A 581 -46.95 -16.14 7.30
C PRO A 581 -48.48 -15.99 7.40
N VAL A 582 -48.96 -14.76 7.28
CA VAL A 582 -50.40 -14.49 7.20
C VAL A 582 -50.92 -15.15 5.93
N SER A 583 -51.76 -16.17 6.08
CA SER A 583 -52.24 -17.00 4.98
C SER A 583 -53.75 -16.84 4.85
N PHE A 584 -54.24 -16.71 3.62
CA PHE A 584 -55.65 -16.54 3.32
C PHE A 584 -56.12 -17.64 2.37
N ILE A 585 -57.38 -18.04 2.50
CA ILE A 585 -58.08 -18.86 1.51
C ILE A 585 -59.27 -18.03 1.05
N PHE A 586 -59.29 -17.63 -0.21
CA PHE A 586 -60.41 -16.92 -0.81
C PHE A 586 -61.36 -17.93 -1.43
N VAL A 587 -62.64 -17.84 -1.07
CA VAL A 587 -63.70 -18.75 -1.52
C VAL A 587 -64.84 -17.93 -2.08
N GLY A 588 -65.19 -18.18 -3.34
CA GLY A 588 -66.26 -17.46 -4.04
C GLY A 588 -66.51 -18.05 -5.42
N SER A 589 -67.56 -17.58 -6.09
CA SER A 589 -67.83 -17.92 -7.50
C SER A 589 -66.75 -17.35 -8.42
N THR A 590 -66.60 -17.90 -9.61
CA THR A 590 -65.60 -17.44 -10.59
C THR A 590 -65.87 -16.00 -11.03
N GLY A 591 -64.85 -15.14 -11.03
CA GLY A 591 -64.91 -13.77 -11.57
C GLY A 591 -65.45 -12.68 -10.62
N VAL A 592 -65.51 -12.95 -9.31
CA VAL A 592 -66.10 -12.02 -8.30
C VAL A 592 -65.11 -11.11 -7.57
N GLY A 593 -63.83 -11.18 -7.93
CA GLY A 593 -62.75 -10.37 -7.35
C GLY A 593 -62.44 -9.20 -8.25
#